data_AF-A0A3P7LX95-F1
#
_entry.id   AF-A0A3P7LX95-F1
#
_cell.length_a   1.000
_cell.length_b   1.000
_cell.length_c   1.000
_cell.angle_alpha   90.00
_cell.angle_beta   90.00
_cell.angle_gamma   90.00
#
_symmetry.space_group_name_H-M   'P 1'
#
loop_
_entity.id
_entity.type
_entity.pdbx_description
1 polymer ?
#
loop_
_entity_poly.entity_id
_entity_poly.type
_entity_poly.pdbx_seq_one_letter_code
_entity_poly.pdbx_strand_id
1 'polypeptide(L)'
;MCTDGDEAYRRGEGFVNRWKKFWPSECHGKWRHLVCIPTLEDLQPAFRLQSPELFINKFVMHLNSHVLDVTEDWFYDRQAWLYRHQNVTLAPLEFFENLPHVKYQTNRTINIPEELH
;
A
#
# COMPACT_ATOMS: atom_id res chain seq x y z
N MET A 1 -6.98 -5.77 11.00
CA MET A 1 -5.83 -6.06 11.87
C MET A 1 -4.79 -6.78 11.02
N CYS A 2 -3.59 -6.21 10.86
CA CYS A 2 -2.47 -6.84 10.16
C CYS A 2 -1.45 -7.24 11.23
N THR A 3 -1.64 -8.41 11.85
CA THR A 3 -0.87 -8.86 13.02
C THR A 3 0.47 -9.48 12.63
N ASP A 4 0.55 -10.12 11.47
CA ASP A 4 1.67 -11.00 11.15
C ASP A 4 2.96 -10.22 10.81
N GLY A 5 2.81 -9.00 10.28
CA GLY A 5 3.94 -8.09 10.02
C GLY A 5 4.52 -7.46 11.30
N ASP A 6 3.71 -7.29 12.34
CA ASP A 6 4.14 -6.62 13.58
C ASP A 6 4.91 -7.62 14.49
N GLU A 7 4.56 -8.91 14.47
CA GLU A 7 5.32 -9.95 15.17
C GLU A 7 6.67 -10.25 14.53
N ALA A 8 6.72 -10.36 13.19
CA ALA A 8 7.97 -10.58 12.46
C ALA A 8 8.96 -9.41 12.66
N TYR A 9 8.45 -8.17 12.67
CA TYR A 9 9.26 -6.99 13.03
C TYR A 9 9.81 -7.07 14.46
N ARG A 10 8.99 -7.47 15.44
CA ARG A 10 9.42 -7.63 16.84
C ARG A 10 10.46 -8.74 17.03
N ARG A 11 10.50 -9.75 16.15
CA ARG A 11 11.50 -10.83 16.15
C ARG A 11 12.82 -10.45 15.47
N GLY A 12 12.95 -9.23 14.92
CA GLY A 12 14.20 -8.77 14.29
C GLY A 12 14.51 -9.44 12.95
N GLU A 13 13.51 -10.07 12.32
CA GLU A 13 13.64 -10.77 11.04
C GLU A 13 13.67 -9.76 9.87
N GLY A 14 14.80 -9.04 9.74
CA GLY A 14 15.06 -8.07 8.67
C GLY A 14 14.22 -6.79 8.72
N PHE A 15 14.48 -5.84 7.81
CA PHE A 15 13.75 -4.57 7.70
C PHE A 15 12.29 -4.79 7.26
N VAL A 16 11.44 -5.27 8.16
CA VAL A 16 10.00 -5.31 8.01
C VAL A 16 9.45 -4.05 8.64
N ASN A 17 9.20 -3.00 7.86
CA ASN A 17 8.54 -1.83 8.44
C ASN A 17 7.18 -2.29 9.03
N ARG A 18 6.78 -1.81 10.22
CA ARG A 18 5.53 -2.19 10.91
C ARG A 18 4.24 -2.01 10.07
N TRP A 19 4.30 -1.18 9.04
CA TRP A 19 3.25 -0.87 8.07
C TRP A 19 3.36 -1.72 6.79
N LYS A 20 4.31 -2.65 6.73
CA LYS A 20 4.45 -3.61 5.63
C LYS A 20 3.32 -4.62 5.74
N LYS A 21 2.22 -4.32 5.06
CA LYS A 21 1.17 -5.30 4.81
C LYS A 21 1.71 -6.29 3.79
N PHE A 22 1.89 -7.53 4.21
CA PHE A 22 2.12 -8.63 3.27
C PHE A 22 0.79 -8.89 2.57
N TRP A 23 0.71 -8.46 1.32
CA TRP A 23 -0.46 -8.60 0.48
C TRP A 23 -0.01 -9.15 -0.88
N PRO A 24 -0.82 -10.02 -1.51
CA PRO A 24 -2.08 -10.59 -1.04
C PRO A 24 -1.91 -11.65 0.08
N SER A 25 -3.01 -11.97 0.80
CA SER A 25 -3.03 -13.05 1.81
C SER A 25 -2.88 -14.43 1.17
N GLU A 26 -3.38 -14.57 -0.05
CA GLU A 26 -3.19 -15.72 -0.92
C GLU A 26 -2.56 -15.21 -2.21
N CYS A 27 -1.43 -15.79 -2.61
CA CYS A 27 -0.71 -15.37 -3.81
C CYS A 27 -1.00 -16.36 -4.93
N HIS A 28 -1.70 -15.91 -5.97
CA HIS A 28 -1.97 -16.70 -7.17
C HIS A 28 -0.78 -16.71 -8.15
N GLY A 29 0.16 -15.78 -7.95
CA GLY A 29 1.39 -15.70 -8.74
C GLY A 29 2.53 -16.59 -8.22
N LYS A 30 3.69 -15.98 -7.94
CA LYS A 30 4.89 -16.72 -7.49
C LYS A 30 5.45 -16.18 -6.19
N TRP A 31 5.69 -17.07 -5.23
CA TRP A 31 6.45 -16.74 -4.03
C TRP A 31 7.95 -16.72 -4.30
N ARG A 32 8.63 -15.66 -3.87
CA ARG A 32 10.09 -15.56 -3.87
C ARG A 32 10.54 -14.82 -2.61
N HIS A 33 11.43 -15.37 -1.81
CA HIS A 33 11.92 -14.73 -0.58
C HIS A 33 10.77 -14.23 0.33
N LEU A 34 9.73 -15.05 0.51
CA LEU A 34 8.55 -14.72 1.32
C LEU A 34 7.78 -13.46 0.86
N VAL A 35 7.95 -13.06 -0.40
CA VAL A 35 7.20 -11.96 -1.03
C VAL A 35 6.51 -12.49 -2.29
N CYS A 36 5.22 -12.23 -2.40
CA CYS A 36 4.41 -12.57 -3.56
C CYS A 36 4.81 -11.70 -4.77
N ILE A 37 4.96 -12.35 -5.92
CA ILE A 37 4.98 -11.72 -7.24
C ILE A 37 3.56 -11.88 -7.77
N PRO A 38 2.73 -10.81 -7.79
CA PRO A 38 1.30 -10.93 -7.99
C PRO A 38 0.93 -11.15 -9.46
N THR A 39 -0.21 -11.81 -9.67
CA THR A 39 -0.98 -11.80 -10.93
C THR A 39 -1.91 -10.58 -10.99
N LEU A 40 -2.65 -10.40 -12.09
CA LEU A 40 -3.71 -9.39 -12.16
C LEU A 40 -4.86 -9.65 -11.18
N GLU A 41 -5.19 -10.92 -10.92
CA GLU A 41 -6.23 -11.31 -9.96
C GLU A 41 -5.82 -10.91 -8.55
N ASP A 42 -4.56 -11.17 -8.19
CA ASP A 42 -3.97 -10.69 -6.94
C ASP A 42 -4.11 -9.16 -6.82
N LEU A 43 -3.98 -8.42 -7.93
CA LEU A 43 -4.03 -6.95 -7.98
C LEU A 43 -5.44 -6.33 -8.02
N GLN A 44 -6.48 -7.10 -8.33
CA GLN A 44 -7.84 -6.59 -8.54
C GLN A 44 -8.34 -5.67 -7.40
N PRO A 45 -8.14 -5.99 -6.10
CA PRO A 45 -8.58 -5.11 -5.00
C PRO A 45 -7.87 -3.75 -4.94
N ALA A 46 -6.69 -3.63 -5.54
CA ALA A 46 -5.94 -2.37 -5.62
C ALA A 46 -6.44 -1.46 -6.76
N PHE A 47 -7.07 -2.03 -7.79
CA PHE A 47 -7.61 -1.31 -8.95
C PHE A 47 -8.97 -0.64 -8.65
N ARG A 48 -8.98 0.21 -7.62
CA ARG A 48 -10.13 1.00 -7.20
C ARG A 48 -9.78 2.47 -7.09
N LEU A 49 -10.76 3.34 -7.32
CA LEU A 49 -10.61 4.78 -7.17
C LEU A 49 -10.08 5.17 -5.77
N GLN A 50 -10.54 4.47 -4.74
CA GLN A 50 -10.20 4.68 -3.33
C GLN A 50 -9.32 3.56 -2.80
N SER A 51 -8.02 3.61 -3.12
CA SER A 51 -7.03 2.68 -2.58
C SER A 51 -6.15 3.38 -1.54
N PRO A 52 -6.10 2.91 -0.27
CA PRO A 52 -5.13 3.39 0.72
C PRO A 52 -3.71 2.88 0.44
N GLU A 53 -3.55 1.89 -0.45
CA GLU A 53 -2.25 1.37 -0.87
C GLU A 53 -1.59 2.31 -1.89
N LEU A 54 -0.46 2.94 -1.51
CA LEU A 54 0.30 3.85 -2.37
C LEU A 54 1.31 3.14 -3.28
N PHE A 55 1.82 1.99 -2.84
CA PHE A 55 2.84 1.23 -3.55
C PHE A 55 2.52 -0.25 -3.48
N ILE A 56 2.88 -0.97 -4.53
CA ILE A 56 2.71 -2.43 -4.64
C ILE A 56 4.10 -3.04 -4.77
N ASN A 57 4.33 -4.13 -4.04
CA ASN A 57 5.58 -4.89 -4.09
C ASN A 57 5.23 -6.40 -4.18
N LYS A 58 5.76 -7.21 -5.11
CA LYS A 58 6.88 -6.93 -6.04
C LYS A 58 6.58 -7.19 -7.50
N PHE A 59 7.17 -6.38 -8.38
CA PHE A 59 7.20 -6.62 -9.82
C PHE A 59 8.57 -7.16 -10.24
N VAL A 60 8.56 -8.13 -11.16
CA VAL A 60 9.76 -8.76 -11.72
C VAL A 60 9.54 -8.94 -13.22
N MET A 61 10.28 -8.18 -14.03
CA MET A 61 10.06 -8.06 -15.48
C MET A 61 9.90 -9.40 -16.21
N HIS A 62 10.74 -10.40 -15.89
CA HIS A 62 10.68 -11.71 -16.57
C HIS A 62 9.58 -12.64 -16.05
N LEU A 63 8.80 -12.24 -15.04
CA LEU A 63 7.75 -13.05 -14.43
C LEU A 63 6.36 -12.42 -14.60
N ASN A 64 6.24 -11.10 -14.46
CA ASN A 64 4.95 -10.43 -14.47
C ASN A 64 4.98 -9.04 -15.14
N SER A 65 5.76 -8.86 -16.21
CA SER A 65 5.77 -7.60 -16.97
C SER A 65 4.36 -7.17 -17.41
N HIS A 66 3.54 -8.10 -17.91
CA HIS A 66 2.15 -7.81 -18.29
C HIS A 66 1.29 -7.26 -17.13
N VAL A 67 1.58 -7.66 -15.89
CA VAL A 67 0.90 -7.14 -14.69
C VAL A 67 1.35 -5.72 -14.42
N LEU A 68 2.64 -5.42 -14.62
CA LEU A 68 3.18 -4.08 -14.52
C LEU A 68 2.55 -3.15 -15.57
N ASP A 69 2.49 -3.58 -16.83
CA ASP A 69 1.93 -2.80 -17.94
C ASP A 69 0.48 -2.39 -17.66
N VAL A 70 -0.37 -3.35 -17.26
CA VAL A 70 -1.78 -3.08 -16.92
C VAL A 70 -1.91 -2.19 -15.68
N THR A 71 -1.01 -2.34 -14.70
CA THR A 71 -1.00 -1.48 -13.51
C THR A 71 -0.63 -0.04 -13.86
N GLU A 72 0.31 0.14 -14.78
CA GLU A 72 0.72 1.44 -15.29
C GLU A 72 -0.42 2.12 -16.06
N ASP A 73 -1.04 1.40 -17.00
CA ASP A 73 -2.19 1.90 -17.77
C ASP A 73 -3.35 2.31 -16.84
N TRP A 74 -3.70 1.45 -15.88
CA TRP A 74 -4.74 1.75 -14.89
C TRP A 74 -4.42 3.01 -14.08
N PHE A 75 -3.16 3.21 -13.69
CA PHE A 75 -2.73 4.37 -12.93
C PHE A 75 -2.88 5.66 -13.74
N TYR A 76 -2.44 5.67 -15.00
CA TYR A 76 -2.57 6.86 -15.86
C TYR A 76 -4.02 7.14 -16.23
N ASP A 77 -4.83 6.11 -16.51
CA ASP A 77 -6.26 6.26 -16.77
C ASP A 77 -6.98 6.86 -15.56
N ARG A 78 -6.64 6.38 -14.35
CA ARG A 78 -7.15 6.94 -13.10
C ARG A 78 -6.75 8.40 -12.95
N GLN A 79 -5.49 8.76 -13.18
CA GLN A 79 -5.07 10.17 -13.11
C GLN A 79 -5.83 11.03 -14.11
N ALA A 80 -5.93 10.60 -15.36
CA ALA A 80 -6.64 11.32 -16.41
C ALA A 80 -8.14 11.49 -16.07
N TRP A 81 -8.76 10.46 -15.49
CA TRP A 81 -10.13 10.53 -15.00
C TRP A 81 -10.26 11.56 -13.87
N LEU A 82 -9.32 11.58 -12.90
CA LEU A 82 -9.33 12.52 -11.78
C LEU A 82 -9.15 13.97 -12.22
N TYR A 83 -8.28 14.22 -13.19
CA TYR A 83 -8.12 15.56 -13.76
C TYR A 83 -9.43 16.08 -14.38
N ARG A 84 -10.27 15.20 -14.94
CA ARG A 84 -11.57 15.56 -15.53
C ARG A 84 -12.70 15.68 -14.50
N HIS A 85 -12.53 15.13 -13.29
CA HIS A 85 -13.57 15.05 -12.26
C HIS A 85 -13.10 15.67 -10.94
N GLN A 86 -12.63 16.92 -11.00
CA GLN A 86 -12.08 17.66 -9.85
C GLN A 86 -13.10 17.91 -8.71
N ASN A 87 -14.39 17.78 -9.01
CA ASN A 87 -15.48 17.86 -8.04
C ASN A 87 -15.69 16.56 -7.24
N VAL A 88 -14.96 15.48 -7.55
CA VAL A 88 -15.02 14.22 -6.83
C VAL A 88 -13.92 14.18 -5.77
N THR A 89 -14.29 14.24 -4.50
CA THR A 89 -13.37 14.02 -3.39
C THR A 89 -13.12 12.53 -3.23
N LEU A 90 -11.92 12.08 -3.59
CA LEU A 90 -11.55 10.65 -3.66
C LEU A 90 -11.60 9.92 -2.32
N ALA A 91 -11.50 10.61 -1.20
CA ALA A 91 -11.95 10.11 0.09
C ALA A 91 -12.08 11.33 1.01
N PRO A 92 -13.09 11.40 1.89
CA PRO A 92 -13.11 12.44 2.92
C PRO A 92 -11.79 12.35 3.70
N LEU A 93 -11.22 13.50 4.11
CA LEU A 93 -9.97 13.54 4.89
C LEU A 93 -10.00 12.53 6.04
N GLU A 94 -11.17 12.40 6.67
CA GLU A 94 -11.49 11.43 7.72
C GLU A 94 -11.12 9.98 7.36
N PHE A 95 -11.24 9.55 6.11
CA PHE A 95 -10.84 8.21 5.68
C PHE A 95 -9.33 8.00 5.89
N PHE A 96 -8.51 8.97 5.45
CA PHE A 96 -7.07 8.92 5.57
C PHE A 96 -6.61 9.15 7.02
N GLU A 97 -7.24 10.08 7.73
CA GLU A 97 -7.00 10.33 9.16
C GLU A 97 -7.26 9.10 10.01
N ASN A 98 -8.21 8.26 9.60
CA ASN A 98 -8.53 7.03 10.31
C ASN A 98 -7.57 5.87 10.04
N LEU A 99 -6.63 6.01 9.10
CA LEU A 99 -5.65 4.98 8.83
C LEU A 99 -4.70 4.80 10.02
N PRO A 100 -4.39 3.56 10.44
CA PRO A 100 -3.58 3.30 11.64
C PRO A 100 -2.23 4.01 11.67
N HIS A 101 -1.58 4.16 10.51
CA HIS A 101 -0.29 4.83 10.39
C HIS A 101 -0.40 6.35 10.54
N VAL A 102 -1.47 6.96 10.01
CA VAL A 102 -1.71 8.40 10.18
C VAL A 102 -1.97 8.69 11.65
N LYS A 103 -2.89 7.96 12.30
CA LYS A 103 -3.14 8.08 13.74
C LYS A 103 -1.86 7.92 14.58
N TYR A 104 -1.04 6.93 14.25
CA TYR A 104 0.22 6.70 14.95
C TYR A 104 1.18 7.89 14.81
N GLN A 105 1.38 8.39 13.59
CA GLN A 105 2.28 9.53 13.35
C GLN A 105 1.74 10.79 14.01
N THR A 106 0.45 11.12 13.83
CA THR A 106 -0.20 12.29 14.43
C THR A 106 -0.03 12.29 15.95
N ASN A 107 -0.32 11.16 16.61
CA ASN A 107 -0.14 11.01 18.05
C ASN A 107 1.32 11.14 18.49
N ARG A 108 2.28 10.75 17.66
CA ARG A 108 3.70 10.90 17.98
C ARG A 108 4.15 12.35 17.89
N THR A 109 3.73 13.09 16.86
CA THR A 109 4.01 14.53 16.72
C THR A 109 3.41 15.37 17.85
N ILE A 110 2.21 15.03 18.32
CA ILE A 110 1.56 15.72 19.46
C ILE A 110 2.34 15.52 20.77
N ASN A 111 3.12 14.43 20.88
CA ASN A 111 3.89 14.09 22.07
C ASN A 111 5.39 14.43 21.95
N ILE A 112 5.80 15.24 20.96
CA ILE A 112 7.16 15.80 20.93
C ILE A 112 7.16 17.02 21.86
N PRO A 113 7.96 17.04 22.95
CA PRO A 113 8.10 18.23 23.78
C PRO A 113 8.63 19.37 22.91
N GLU A 114 8.08 20.59 23.07
CA GLU A 114 8.50 21.80 22.35
C GLU A 114 9.98 22.20 22.57
N GLU A 115 10.71 21.49 23.42
CA GLU A 115 12.12 21.73 23.71
C GLU A 115 13.04 20.96 22.76
N LEU A 116 13.15 21.41 21.50
CA LEU A 116 14.30 21.14 20.61
C LEU A 116 14.28 22.13 19.43
N HIS A 117 14.24 23.42 19.74
CA HIS A 117 14.62 24.51 18.83
C HIS A 117 15.51 25.50 19.55
#